data_AF-A0A378J0B0-F1
#
_entry.id   AF-A0A378J0B0-F1
#
_cell.length_a   1.000
_cell.length_b   1.000
_cell.length_c   1.000
_cell.angle_alpha   90.00
_cell.angle_beta   90.00
_cell.angle_gamma   90.00
#
_symmetry.space_group_name_H-M   'P 1'
#
loop_
_entity.id
_entity.type
_entity.pdbx_description
1 polymer ?
#
loop_
_entity_poly.entity_id
_entity_poly.type
_entity_poly.pdbx_seq_one_letter_code
_entity_poly.pdbx_strand_id
1 'polypeptide(L)' 'MNEEYKKLLEITDENSLIITKSHWEQRRGQDTDIYECEEQDKKDQLVATYTVKDSTSIYPPFKNSITWKKH' A
#
# COMPACT_ATOMS: atom_id res chain seq x y z
N MET A 1 -8.66 -3.09 4.55
CA MET A 1 -7.33 -2.51 4.26
C MET A 1 -6.41 -3.48 3.53
N ASN A 2 -5.99 -4.61 4.13
CA ASN A 2 -5.02 -5.50 3.49
C ASN A 2 -5.54 -6.20 2.21
N GLU A 3 -6.84 -6.52 2.15
CA GLU A 3 -7.47 -7.16 0.99
C GLU A 3 -7.61 -6.22 -0.23
N GLU A 4 -7.82 -4.92 0.00
CA GLU A 4 -7.92 -3.93 -1.08
C GLU A 4 -6.57 -3.73 -1.75
N TYR A 5 -5.50 -3.62 -0.95
CA TYR A 5 -4.14 -3.55 -1.47
C TYR A 5 -3.70 -4.86 -2.11
N LYS A 6 -4.05 -6.03 -1.56
CA LYS A 6 -3.78 -7.32 -2.23
C LYS A 6 -4.34 -7.37 -3.65
N LYS A 7 -5.60 -6.98 -3.83
CA LYS A 7 -6.24 -6.93 -5.17
C LYS A 7 -5.52 -5.93 -6.09
N LEU A 8 -5.16 -4.78 -5.55
CA LEU A 8 -4.53 -3.69 -6.30
C LEU A 8 -3.07 -4.00 -6.69
N LEU A 9 -2.39 -4.81 -5.88
CA LEU A 9 -1.02 -5.30 -6.10
C LEU A 9 -0.97 -6.64 -6.85
N GLU A 10 -2.12 -7.18 -7.27
CA GLU A 10 -2.25 -8.46 -7.98
C GLU A 10 -1.62 -9.64 -7.23
N ILE A 11 -1.62 -9.59 -5.90
CA ILE A 11 -1.07 -10.65 -5.05
C ILE A 11 -2.04 -11.84 -5.06
N THR A 12 -1.52 -13.03 -5.31
CA THR A 12 -2.31 -14.26 -5.30
C THR A 12 -2.91 -14.50 -3.92
N ASP A 13 -4.13 -15.07 -3.88
CA ASP A 13 -4.83 -15.37 -2.61
C ASP A 13 -4.01 -16.27 -1.67
N GLU A 14 -3.13 -17.09 -2.23
CA GLU A 14 -2.23 -17.99 -1.52
C GLU A 14 -1.09 -17.29 -0.78
N ASN A 15 -0.71 -16.09 -1.22
CA ASN A 15 0.36 -15.31 -0.62
C ASN A 15 -0.21 -14.34 0.41
N SER A 16 0.50 -14.12 1.51
CA SER A 16 0.16 -13.14 2.53
C SER A 16 0.77 -11.79 2.18
N LEU A 17 0.06 -10.71 2.47
CA LEU A 17 0.61 -9.35 2.42
C LEU A 17 0.70 -8.85 3.85
N ILE A 18 1.86 -8.38 4.29
CA ILE A 18 2.09 -7.90 5.66
C ILE A 18 2.60 -6.48 5.58
N ILE A 19 1.93 -5.56 6.27
CA ILE A 19 2.41 -4.18 6.40
C ILE A 19 3.48 -4.16 7.49
N THR A 20 4.73 -3.88 7.10
CA THR A 20 5.86 -3.84 8.04
C THR A 20 6.13 -2.45 8.57
N LYS A 21 5.84 -1.42 7.79
CA LYS A 21 5.89 -0.02 8.25
C LYS A 21 4.73 0.79 7.70
N SER A 22 4.33 1.78 8.49
CA SER A 22 3.42 2.82 8.04
C SER A 22 3.95 4.17 8.49
N HIS A 23 3.77 5.18 7.65
CA HIS A 23 3.96 6.57 8.02
C HIS A 23 3.01 7.43 7.21
N TRP A 24 2.63 8.57 7.75
CA TRP A 24 1.82 9.56 7.05
C TRP A 24 2.67 10.78 6.71
N GLU A 25 2.40 11.39 5.57
CA GLU A 25 2.91 12.71 5.23
C GLU A 25 1.78 13.59 4.71
N GLN A 26 1.82 14.88 5.07
CA GLN A 26 0.95 15.88 4.45
C GLN A 26 1.81 16.83 3.63
N ARG A 27 1.60 16.87 2.31
CA ARG A 27 2.42 17.67 1.41
C ARG A 27 1.63 18.16 0.21
N ARG A 28 1.82 19.44 -0.16
CA ARG A 28 1.22 20.07 -1.35
C ARG A 28 -0.32 19.90 -1.44
N GLY A 29 -1.01 19.99 -0.29
CA GLY A 29 -2.47 19.85 -0.24
C GLY A 29 -2.96 18.41 -0.39
N GLN A 30 -2.07 17.43 -0.24
CA GLN A 30 -2.43 16.02 -0.14
C GLN A 30 -2.08 15.53 1.26
N ASP A 31 -2.97 14.77 1.86
CA ASP A 31 -2.71 13.88 2.97
C ASP A 31 -2.37 12.51 2.37
N THR A 32 -1.25 11.91 2.75
CA THR A 32 -0.77 10.67 2.13
C THR A 32 -0.34 9.66 3.17
N ASP A 33 -1.03 8.53 3.20
CA ASP A 33 -0.63 7.36 3.95
C ASP A 33 0.33 6.52 3.12
N ILE A 34 1.50 6.21 3.69
CA ILE A 34 2.54 5.41 3.04
C ILE A 34 2.75 4.13 3.82
N TYR A 35 2.64 3.01 3.11
CA TYR A 35 2.81 1.67 3.68
C TYR A 35 3.97 0.96 2.99
N GLU A 36 4.84 0.35 3.80
CA GLU A 36 5.78 -0.67 3.33
C GLU A 36 5.16 -2.03 3.60
N CYS A 37 5.02 -2.83 2.55
CA CYS A 37 4.39 -4.14 2.60
C CYS A 37 5.34 -5.22 2.12
N GLU A 38 5.26 -6.40 2.73
CA GLU A 38 5.98 -7.60 2.36
C GLU A 38 4.97 -8.65 1.89
N GLU A 39 5.16 -9.18 0.69
CA GLU A 39 4.45 -10.36 0.23
C GLU A 39 5.23 -11.59 0.67
N GLN A 40 4.55 -12.51 1.35
CA GLN A 40 5.11 -13.77 1.82
C GLN A 40 4.36 -14.95 1.21
N ASP A 41 5.08 -16.01 0.85
CA ASP A 41 4.48 -17.25 0.37
C ASP A 41 3.82 -18.05 1.51
N LYS A 42 3.21 -19.20 1.20
CA LYS A 42 2.61 -20.12 2.19
C LYS A 42 3.58 -20.67 3.24
N LYS A 43 4.89 -20.48 3.07
CA LYS A 43 5.96 -20.92 3.97
C LYS A 43 6.58 -19.73 4.71
N ASP A 44 5.90 -18.57 4.72
CA ASP A 44 6.36 -17.32 5.31
C ASP A 44 7.69 -16.81 4.73
N GLN A 45 8.00 -17.18 3.47
CA GLN A 45 9.18 -16.68 2.79
C GLN A 45 8.85 -15.40 2.04
N LEU A 46 9.72 -14.39 2.16
CA LEU A 46 9.59 -13.13 1.45
C LEU A 46 9.67 -13.33 -0.08
N VAL A 47 8.61 -12.96 -0.78
CA VAL A 47 8.47 -13.00 -2.24
C VAL A 47 8.82 -11.65 -2.85
N ALA A 48 8.29 -10.57 -2.28
CA ALA A 48 8.48 -9.21 -2.78
C ALA A 48 8.18 -8.17 -1.71
N THR A 49 8.68 -6.95 -1.92
CA THR A 49 8.34 -5.80 -1.09
C THR A 49 7.66 -4.72 -1.93
N TYR A 50 6.76 -3.97 -1.30
CA TYR A 50 5.95 -2.95 -1.93
C TYR A 50 5.98 -1.68 -1.10
N THR A 51 5.98 -0.55 -1.79
CA THR A 51 5.63 0.74 -1.19
C THR A 51 4.30 1.17 -1.77
N VAL A 52 3.27 1.26 -0.93
CA VAL A 52 1.94 1.76 -1.30
C VAL A 52 1.78 3.18 -0.77
N LYS A 53 1.23 4.06 -1.59
CA LYS A 53 0.88 5.43 -1.22
C LYS A 53 -0.60 5.66 -1.52
N ASP A 54 -1.38 5.91 -0.48
CA ASP A 54 -2.77 6.34 -0.59
C ASP A 54 -2.84 7.84 -0.32
N SER A 55 -3.08 8.63 -1.36
CA SER A 55 -3.11 10.09 -1.28
C SER A 55 -4.55 10.60 -1.39
N THR A 56 -4.95 11.43 -0.44
CA THR A 56 -6.24 12.11 -0.42
C THR A 56 -6.06 13.63 -0.47
N SER A 57 -6.77 14.29 -1.38
CA SER A 57 -6.81 15.75 -1.44
C SER A 57 -7.49 16.30 -0.20
N ILE A 58 -6.81 17.21 0.51
CA ILE A 58 -7.39 17.88 1.70
C ILE A 58 -8.35 19.02 1.33
N TYR A 59 -8.38 19.40 0.05
CA TYR A 59 -9.27 20.43 -0.48
C TYR A 59 -10.30 19.83 -1.43
N PRO A 60 -11.52 20.39 -1.48
CA PRO A 60 -12.52 20.00 -2.47
C PRO A 60 -12.01 20.16 -3.91
N PRO A 61 -12.30 19.21 -4.80
CA PRO A 61 -12.94 17.92 -4.54
C PRO A 61 -11.99 16.96 -3.81
N PHE A 62 -12.47 16.28 -2.76
CA PHE A 62 -11.74 15.29 -1.96
C PHE A 62 -11.47 14.01 -2.78
N LYS A 63 -10.58 14.10 -3.76
CA LYS A 63 -10.16 12.97 -4.59
C LYS A 63 -9.14 12.13 -3.83
N ASN A 64 -9.30 10.82 -3.91
CA ASN A 64 -8.32 9.84 -3.47
C ASN A 64 -7.58 9.24 -4.67
N SER A 65 -6.32 8.84 -4.47
CA SER A 65 -5.52 8.14 -5.46
C SER A 65 -4.52 7.22 -4.78
N ILE A 66 -4.53 5.95 -5.18
CA ILE A 66 -3.57 4.94 -4.70
C ILE A 66 -2.52 4.72 -5.77
N THR A 67 -1.25 4.78 -5.38
CA THR A 67 -0.11 4.40 -6.22
C THR A 67 0.77 3.41 -5.47
N TRP A 68 1.50 2.57 -6.20
CA TRP A 68 2.37 1.59 -5.59
C TRP A 68 3.61 1.33 -6.44
N LYS A 69 4.65 0.81 -5.79
CA LYS A 69 5.89 0.38 -6.42
C LYS A 69 6.35 -0.93 -5.80
N LYS A 70 6.69 -1.90 -6.65
CA LYS A 70 7.34 -3.17 -6.28
C LYS A 70 8.86 -3.01 -6.32
N HIS A 71 9.56 -3.62 -5.37
CA HIS A 71 11.03 -3.69 -5.31
C HIS A 71 11.52 -5.13 -5.31
#